data_AF-A0AAV8XTR5-F1
#
_entry.id   AF-A0AAV8XTR5-F1
#
_cell.length_a   1.000
_cell.length_b   1.000
_cell.length_c   1.000
_cell.angle_alpha   90.00
_cell.angle_beta   90.00
_cell.angle_gamma   90.00
#
_symmetry.space_group_name_H-M   'P 1'
#
loop_
_entity.id
_entity.type
_entity.pdbx_description
1 polymer ?
#
loop_
_entity_poly.entity_id
_entity_poly.type
_entity_poly.pdbx_seq_one_letter_code
_entity_poly.pdbx_strand_id
1 'polypeptide(L)'
;MFGNADANNPDEWIKIMYNISPGKLFNETTGRFGNSNNTLTCLGIVTGLVIDLYHSKINFERLLNQEKILAVTYAFGGIINKTFDYDKRDNSVYLELDLHSQVVYYDISVQKQEIFVDPPSLEIKLPYDFFYPFVKIENGVDKISSLLNFEPSDLTGNDVNPFGCPSPSSPEERANCRYPVKCRSNEDCPYDKQCCPTSICGETCVNLIFTGYK
;
A
#
# COMPACT_ATOMS: atom_id res chain seq x y z
N MET A 1 3.56 -16.55 -18.36
CA MET A 1 3.55 -16.67 -19.83
C MET A 1 4.36 -15.53 -20.43
N PHE A 2 5.23 -15.82 -21.39
CA PHE A 2 5.99 -14.81 -22.14
C PHE A 2 5.27 -14.45 -23.44
N GLY A 3 5.59 -13.31 -24.05
CA GLY A 3 4.97 -12.88 -25.31
C GLY A 3 5.19 -13.82 -26.50
N ASN A 4 6.20 -14.70 -26.43
CA ASN A 4 6.52 -15.71 -27.45
C ASN A 4 6.07 -17.13 -27.05
N ALA A 5 5.12 -17.25 -26.13
CA ALA A 5 4.62 -18.55 -25.69
C ALA A 5 3.90 -19.31 -26.82
N ASP A 6 4.12 -20.62 -26.90
CA ASP A 6 3.41 -21.51 -27.81
C ASP A 6 2.04 -21.90 -27.23
N ALA A 7 0.97 -21.53 -27.92
CA ALA A 7 -0.39 -21.88 -27.53
C ALA A 7 -0.63 -23.40 -27.56
N ASN A 8 0.16 -24.17 -28.31
CA ASN A 8 0.02 -25.62 -28.36
C ASN A 8 0.73 -26.33 -27.21
N ASN A 9 1.60 -25.62 -26.47
CA ASN A 9 2.33 -26.18 -25.34
C ASN A 9 1.63 -25.83 -24.01
N PRO A 10 0.91 -26.77 -23.38
CA PRO A 10 0.20 -26.50 -22.13
C PRO A 10 1.13 -26.14 -20.96
N ASP A 11 2.41 -26.51 -21.03
CA ASP A 11 3.41 -26.15 -19.99
C ASP A 11 3.74 -24.65 -20.00
N GLU A 12 3.46 -23.95 -21.10
CA GLU A 12 3.67 -22.50 -21.23
C GLU A 12 2.43 -21.69 -20.82
N TRP A 13 1.30 -22.37 -20.60
CA TRP A 13 0.06 -21.74 -20.21
C TRP A 13 0.12 -21.29 -18.76
N ILE A 14 -0.52 -20.15 -18.49
CA ILE A 14 -0.66 -19.66 -17.14
C ILE A 14 -1.92 -20.20 -16.49
N LYS A 15 -1.80 -20.68 -15.26
CA LYS A 15 -2.96 -21.10 -14.47
C LYS A 15 -3.83 -19.87 -14.14
N ILE A 16 -5.09 -19.92 -14.57
CA ILE A 16 -6.08 -18.90 -14.24
C ILE A 16 -6.56 -19.13 -12.81
N MET A 17 -6.62 -18.05 -12.03
CA MET A 17 -7.19 -18.05 -10.70
C MET A 17 -8.61 -17.47 -10.75
N TYR A 18 -9.54 -18.08 -10.04
CA TYR A 18 -10.92 -17.63 -10.01
C TYR A 18 -11.27 -17.16 -8.61
N ASN A 19 -11.96 -16.02 -8.51
CA ASN A 19 -12.53 -15.58 -7.24
C ASN A 19 -13.65 -16.54 -6.79
N ILE A 20 -14.50 -16.94 -7.73
CA ILE A 20 -15.56 -17.95 -7.55
C ILE A 20 -15.34 -19.02 -8.61
N SER A 21 -15.27 -20.30 -8.19
CA SER A 21 -15.06 -21.39 -9.15
C SER A 21 -16.23 -21.48 -10.14
N PRO A 22 -15.96 -21.75 -11.44
CA PRO A 22 -17.03 -21.90 -12.43
C PRO A 22 -18.06 -22.96 -12.03
N GLY A 23 -17.61 -24.08 -11.43
CA GLY A 23 -18.50 -25.13 -10.97
C GLY A 23 -19.49 -24.69 -9.89
N LYS A 24 -19.06 -23.83 -8.95
CA LYS A 24 -19.97 -23.26 -7.95
C LYS A 24 -21.01 -22.35 -8.62
N LEU A 25 -20.56 -21.53 -9.56
CA LEU A 25 -21.41 -20.63 -10.33
C LEU A 25 -22.49 -21.36 -11.15
N PHE A 26 -22.10 -22.43 -11.83
CA PHE A 26 -23.05 -23.27 -12.56
C PHE A 26 -24.08 -23.93 -11.65
N ASN A 27 -23.68 -24.33 -10.44
CA ASN A 27 -24.61 -24.91 -9.46
C ASN A 27 -25.59 -23.88 -8.89
N GLU A 28 -25.20 -22.61 -8.80
CA GLU A 28 -26.06 -21.51 -8.35
C GLU A 28 -27.03 -21.04 -9.45
N THR A 29 -26.67 -21.25 -10.72
CA THR A 29 -27.52 -20.92 -11.87
C THR A 29 -28.64 -21.94 -11.99
N THR A 30 -29.89 -21.50 -11.79
CA THR A 30 -31.05 -22.41 -11.81
C THR A 30 -32.19 -21.86 -12.67
N GLY A 31 -32.95 -22.74 -13.31
CA GLY A 31 -34.09 -22.38 -14.14
C GLY A 31 -35.38 -22.99 -13.59
N ARG A 32 -36.48 -22.24 -13.64
CA ARG A 32 -37.83 -22.70 -13.27
C ARG A 32 -38.84 -22.25 -14.29
N PHE A 33 -39.66 -23.18 -14.77
CA PHE A 33 -40.82 -22.84 -15.58
C PHE A 33 -41.92 -22.24 -14.71
N GLY A 34 -42.62 -21.25 -15.24
CA GLY A 34 -43.82 -20.70 -14.61
C GLY A 34 -44.97 -21.70 -14.62
N ASN A 35 -46.01 -21.45 -13.81
CA ASN A 35 -47.14 -22.38 -13.63
C ASN A 35 -47.86 -22.77 -14.93
N SER A 36 -47.88 -21.87 -15.92
CA SER A 36 -48.48 -22.10 -17.23
C SER A 36 -47.51 -22.70 -18.25
N ASN A 37 -46.25 -22.94 -17.89
CA ASN A 37 -45.15 -23.34 -18.78
C ASN A 37 -44.98 -22.42 -20.00
N ASN A 38 -45.42 -21.15 -19.95
CA ASN A 38 -45.20 -20.18 -21.04
C ASN A 38 -43.97 -19.29 -20.78
N THR A 39 -43.38 -19.37 -19.60
CA THR A 39 -42.25 -18.53 -19.19
C THR A 39 -41.20 -19.38 -18.49
N LEU A 40 -39.93 -19.05 -18.69
CA LEU A 40 -38.79 -19.65 -18.01
C LEU A 40 -38.06 -18.57 -17.22
N THR A 41 -38.07 -18.68 -15.89
CA THR A 41 -37.29 -17.80 -15.02
C THR A 41 -35.96 -18.44 -14.71
N CYS A 42 -34.88 -17.80 -15.13
CA CYS A 42 -33.52 -18.18 -14.82
C CYS A 42 -32.98 -17.27 -13.70
N LEU A 43 -32.42 -17.89 -12.68
CA LEU A 43 -31.84 -17.26 -11.51
C LEU A 43 -30.33 -17.41 -11.55
N GLY A 44 -29.60 -16.38 -11.10
CA GLY A 44 -28.15 -16.46 -10.95
C GLY A 44 -27.35 -16.36 -12.25
N ILE A 45 -27.90 -15.74 -13.31
CA ILE A 45 -27.18 -15.55 -14.57
C ILE A 45 -26.08 -14.51 -14.39
N VAL A 46 -24.84 -14.88 -14.68
CA VAL A 46 -23.70 -13.94 -14.72
C VAL A 46 -23.70 -13.17 -16.02
N THR A 47 -23.61 -11.83 -15.94
CA THR A 47 -23.44 -10.97 -17.13
C THR A 47 -22.11 -10.23 -17.16
N GLY A 48 -21.35 -10.22 -16.06
CA GLY A 48 -20.08 -9.51 -15.94
C GLY A 48 -18.88 -10.44 -15.83
N LEU A 49 -17.81 -10.12 -16.54
CA LEU A 49 -16.50 -10.75 -16.40
C LEU A 49 -15.42 -9.66 -16.25
N VAL A 50 -14.63 -9.74 -15.17
CA VAL A 50 -13.45 -8.91 -14.97
C VAL A 50 -12.22 -9.81 -15.01
N ILE A 51 -11.27 -9.45 -15.85
CA ILE A 51 -10.00 -10.15 -16.03
C ILE A 51 -8.88 -9.22 -15.57
N ASP A 52 -8.19 -9.59 -14.50
CA ASP A 52 -6.99 -8.87 -14.07
C ASP A 52 -5.75 -9.60 -14.58
N LEU A 53 -4.87 -8.85 -15.25
CA LEU A 53 -3.61 -9.33 -15.79
C LEU A 53 -2.47 -8.68 -15.01
N TYR A 54 -1.74 -9.49 -14.26
CA TYR A 54 -0.54 -9.07 -13.55
C TYR A 54 0.68 -9.36 -14.42
N HIS A 55 1.41 -8.32 -14.79
CA HIS A 55 2.60 -8.44 -15.63
C HIS A 55 3.81 -7.77 -14.99
N SER A 56 5.00 -8.26 -15.33
CA SER A 56 6.27 -7.73 -14.87
C SER A 56 7.30 -7.75 -15.99
N LYS A 57 8.16 -6.74 -15.99
CA LYS A 57 9.36 -6.69 -16.82
C LYS A 57 10.46 -7.46 -16.12
N ILE A 58 10.91 -8.54 -16.76
CA ILE A 58 12.06 -9.28 -16.27
C ILE A 58 13.29 -8.74 -16.98
N ASN A 59 14.20 -8.15 -16.21
CA ASN A 59 15.49 -7.70 -16.70
C ASN A 59 16.57 -8.69 -16.25
N PHE A 60 16.84 -9.70 -17.09
CA PHE A 60 18.03 -10.51 -16.91
C PHE A 60 19.22 -9.74 -17.49
N GLU A 61 20.09 -9.26 -16.59
CA GLU A 61 21.43 -8.75 -16.89
C GLU A 61 21.56 -8.03 -18.25
N ARG A 62 20.67 -7.05 -18.50
CA ARG A 62 20.69 -6.12 -19.65
C ARG A 62 20.41 -6.70 -21.03
N LEU A 63 20.16 -8.00 -21.19
CA LEU A 63 20.10 -8.62 -22.53
C LEU A 63 18.70 -8.86 -23.08
N LEU A 64 17.67 -8.98 -22.23
CA LEU A 64 16.28 -9.17 -22.69
C LEU A 64 15.33 -8.41 -21.77
N ASN A 65 14.82 -7.27 -22.26
CA ASN A 65 13.75 -6.53 -21.62
C ASN A 65 12.42 -7.13 -22.09
N GLN A 66 12.03 -8.26 -21.51
CA GLN A 66 10.83 -9.00 -21.92
C GLN A 66 9.74 -8.89 -20.86
N GLU A 67 8.52 -8.60 -21.30
CA GLU A 67 7.33 -8.64 -20.46
C GLU A 67 6.87 -10.09 -20.25
N LYS A 68 6.57 -10.42 -19.00
CA LYS A 68 6.02 -11.70 -18.59
C LYS A 68 4.72 -11.47 -17.84
N ILE A 69 3.67 -12.17 -18.24
CA ILE A 69 2.45 -12.28 -17.46
C ILE A 69 2.72 -13.28 -16.33
N LEU A 70 2.54 -12.82 -15.09
CA LEU A 70 2.84 -13.55 -13.86
C LEU A 70 1.59 -14.18 -13.23
N ALA A 71 0.43 -13.54 -13.41
CA ALA A 71 -0.84 -14.07 -12.93
C ALA A 71 -2.01 -13.52 -13.76
N VAL A 72 -3.08 -14.30 -13.82
CA VAL A 72 -4.37 -13.88 -14.39
C VAL A 72 -5.47 -14.28 -13.41
N THR A 73 -6.31 -13.32 -13.02
CA THR A 73 -7.48 -13.58 -12.16
C THR A 73 -8.77 -13.25 -12.90
N TYR A 74 -9.76 -14.13 -12.74
CA TYR A 74 -11.10 -13.95 -13.29
C TYR A 74 -12.07 -13.73 -12.14
N ALA A 75 -12.84 -12.64 -12.23
CA ALA A 75 -13.93 -12.34 -11.32
C ALA A 75 -15.23 -12.23 -12.12
N PHE A 76 -16.21 -13.03 -11.72
CA PHE A 76 -17.55 -13.02 -12.29
C PHE A 76 -18.43 -12.03 -11.50
N GLY A 77 -19.24 -11.26 -12.20
CA GLY A 77 -20.09 -10.22 -11.62
C GLY A 77 -21.39 -10.05 -12.40
N GLY A 78 -22.19 -9.04 -12.04
CA GLY A 78 -23.45 -8.76 -12.74
C GLY A 78 -24.42 -9.95 -12.65
N ILE A 79 -24.62 -10.51 -11.47
CA ILE A 79 -25.56 -11.63 -11.30
C ILE A 79 -26.98 -11.09 -11.39
N ILE A 80 -27.73 -11.57 -12.38
CA ILE A 80 -29.12 -11.17 -12.61
C ILE A 80 -30.06 -12.37 -12.64
N ASN A 81 -31.32 -12.09 -12.36
CA ASN A 81 -32.42 -13.01 -12.58
C ASN A 81 -33.23 -12.50 -13.77
N LYS A 82 -33.49 -13.35 -14.75
CA LYS A 82 -34.22 -12.96 -15.95
C LYS A 82 -35.29 -13.99 -16.29
N THR A 83 -36.46 -13.50 -16.66
CA THR A 83 -37.55 -14.33 -17.16
C THR A 83 -37.65 -14.17 -18.66
N PHE A 84 -37.76 -15.31 -19.34
CA PHE A 84 -37.88 -15.40 -20.78
C PHE A 84 -39.23 -15.97 -21.15
N ASP A 85 -39.76 -15.51 -22.27
CA ASP A 85 -40.92 -16.15 -22.89
C ASP A 85 -40.45 -17.46 -23.52
N TYR A 86 -41.20 -18.53 -23.26
CA TYR A 86 -40.95 -19.86 -23.81
C TYR A 86 -42.04 -20.19 -24.82
N ASP A 87 -41.61 -20.43 -26.06
CA ASP A 87 -42.50 -20.86 -27.11
C ASP A 87 -42.69 -22.38 -27.04
N LYS A 88 -43.90 -22.79 -26.67
CA LYS A 88 -44.31 -24.20 -26.61
C LYS A 88 -44.42 -24.87 -27.96
N ARG A 89 -44.68 -24.11 -29.04
CA ARG A 89 -44.89 -24.68 -30.38
C ARG A 89 -43.57 -25.18 -30.94
N ASP A 90 -42.52 -24.38 -30.77
CA ASP A 90 -41.18 -24.66 -31.28
C ASP A 90 -40.24 -25.19 -30.19
N ASN A 91 -40.71 -25.31 -28.94
CA ASN A 91 -39.93 -25.72 -27.76
C ASN A 91 -38.65 -24.89 -27.62
N SER A 92 -38.76 -23.57 -27.74
CA SER A 92 -37.63 -22.66 -27.81
C SER A 92 -37.76 -21.48 -26.84
N VAL A 93 -36.62 -20.88 -26.51
CA VAL A 93 -36.51 -19.66 -25.70
C VAL A 93 -35.63 -18.68 -26.45
N TYR A 94 -36.08 -17.44 -26.58
CA TYR A 94 -35.22 -16.36 -27.07
C TYR A 94 -34.45 -15.73 -25.91
N LEU A 95 -33.13 -15.80 -25.99
CA LEU A 95 -32.21 -15.30 -24.96
C LEU A 95 -31.53 -14.03 -25.44
N GLU A 96 -31.88 -12.90 -24.84
CA GLU A 96 -31.20 -11.62 -25.04
C GLU A 96 -30.58 -11.17 -23.70
N LEU A 97 -29.26 -11.01 -23.68
CA LEU A 97 -28.50 -10.63 -22.50
C LEU A 97 -27.39 -9.67 -22.89
N ASP A 98 -27.25 -8.58 -22.13
CA ASP A 98 -26.09 -7.69 -22.23
C ASP A 98 -24.94 -8.29 -21.43
N LEU A 99 -23.84 -8.60 -22.11
CA LEU A 99 -22.63 -9.11 -21.49
C LEU A 99 -21.60 -7.99 -21.38
N HIS A 100 -21.04 -7.81 -20.19
CA HIS A 100 -19.98 -6.85 -19.93
C HIS A 100 -18.68 -7.58 -19.62
N SER A 101 -17.61 -7.19 -20.31
CA SER A 101 -16.26 -7.70 -20.04
C SER A 101 -15.31 -6.53 -19.83
N GLN A 102 -14.50 -6.62 -18.78
CA GLN A 102 -13.48 -5.66 -18.44
C GLN A 102 -12.14 -6.35 -18.28
N VAL A 103 -11.10 -5.75 -18.83
CA VAL A 103 -9.72 -6.23 -18.69
C VAL A 103 -8.89 -5.14 -18.02
N VAL A 104 -8.21 -5.49 -16.93
CA VAL A 104 -7.39 -4.57 -16.14
C VAL A 104 -5.95 -5.07 -16.11
N TYR A 105 -5.00 -4.18 -16.37
CA TYR A 105 -3.58 -4.49 -16.38
C TYR A 105 -2.89 -3.90 -15.15
N TYR A 106 -2.16 -4.74 -14.43
CA TYR A 106 -1.37 -4.37 -13.26
C TYR A 106 0.12 -4.58 -13.55
N ASP A 107 0.87 -3.49 -13.58
CA ASP A 107 2.33 -3.52 -13.67
C ASP A 107 2.93 -3.72 -12.28
N ILE A 108 3.54 -4.88 -12.06
CA ILE A 108 4.23 -5.25 -10.82
C ILE A 108 5.76 -5.30 -10.99
N SER A 109 6.28 -4.56 -11.97
CA SER A 109 7.74 -4.43 -12.22
C SER A 109 8.47 -3.59 -11.17
N VAL A 110 7.77 -2.79 -10.37
CA VAL A 110 8.39 -1.88 -9.41
C VAL A 110 8.97 -2.69 -8.25
N GLN A 111 10.28 -2.61 -8.03
CA GLN A 111 10.94 -3.21 -6.87
C GLN A 111 10.31 -2.70 -5.58
N LYS A 112 9.93 -3.63 -4.70
CA LYS A 112 9.63 -3.32 -3.30
C LYS A 112 10.91 -2.66 -2.74
N GLN A 113 10.85 -1.38 -2.41
CA GLN A 113 11.93 -0.75 -1.66
C GLN A 113 12.02 -1.46 -0.31
N GLU A 114 13.15 -2.10 -0.04
CA GLU A 114 13.47 -2.57 1.31
C GLU A 114 13.62 -1.34 2.19
N ILE A 115 12.59 -1.06 2.99
CA ILE A 115 12.67 -0.05 4.03
C ILE A 115 13.43 -0.70 5.17
N PHE A 116 14.74 -0.44 5.24
CA PHE A 116 15.52 -0.72 6.42
C PHE A 116 15.01 0.18 7.53
N VAL A 117 14.26 -0.39 8.48
CA VAL A 117 13.98 0.28 9.75
C VAL A 117 15.28 0.43 10.51
N ASP A 118 15.56 1.63 11.01
CA ASP A 118 16.71 1.85 11.88
C ASP A 118 16.61 0.91 13.08
N PRO A 119 17.73 0.31 13.54
CA PRO A 119 17.72 -0.52 14.73
C PRO A 119 17.20 0.30 15.91
N PRO A 120 16.41 -0.29 16.82
CA PRO A 120 15.89 0.43 17.96
C PRO A 120 17.05 1.04 18.75
N SER A 121 17.02 2.36 18.97
CA SER A 121 17.99 3.04 19.79
C SER A 121 17.83 2.55 21.23
N LEU A 122 18.74 1.70 21.68
CA LEU A 122 18.78 1.23 23.06
C LEU A 122 19.37 2.35 23.93
N GLU A 123 18.55 3.33 24.34
CA GLU A 123 18.93 4.30 25.35
C GLU A 123 18.96 3.60 26.72
N ILE A 124 20.08 2.95 27.04
CA ILE A 124 20.34 2.46 28.39
C ILE A 124 20.60 3.68 29.28
N LYS A 125 19.54 4.21 29.90
CA LYS A 125 19.67 5.14 31.03
C LYS A 125 19.98 4.30 32.26
N LEU A 126 21.27 4.19 32.61
CA LEU A 126 21.66 3.67 33.91
C LEU A 126 21.09 4.62 34.98
N PRO A 127 20.36 4.11 35.98
CA PRO A 127 19.92 4.94 37.09
C PRO A 127 21.15 5.54 37.80
N TYR A 128 20.99 6.77 38.28
CA TYR A 128 22.06 7.55 38.94
C TYR A 128 22.73 6.79 40.11
N ASP A 129 22.06 5.79 40.68
CA ASP A 129 22.53 5.00 41.81
C ASP A 129 23.50 3.85 41.44
N PHE A 130 23.83 3.66 40.15
CA PHE A 130 24.77 2.61 39.75
C PHE A 130 26.22 2.87 40.17
N PHE A 131 26.53 4.12 40.56
CA PHE A 131 27.87 4.54 41.00
C PHE A 131 27.85 5.11 42.42
N TYR A 132 27.06 4.55 43.33
CA TYR A 132 27.27 4.84 44.75
C TYR A 132 28.62 4.25 45.16
N PRO A 133 29.68 5.06 45.33
CA PRO A 133 30.95 4.52 45.75
C PRO A 133 30.81 4.26 47.25
N PHE A 134 31.22 3.08 47.70
CA PHE A 134 31.42 2.79 49.12
C PHE A 134 32.57 3.63 49.66
N VAL A 135 32.42 4.96 49.71
CA VAL A 135 33.38 5.86 50.35
C VAL A 135 33.01 5.89 51.82
N LYS A 136 33.70 5.06 52.62
CA LYS A 136 33.85 5.35 54.04
C LYS A 136 34.56 6.69 54.15
N ILE A 137 33.86 7.71 54.62
CA ILE A 137 34.47 8.98 55.02
C ILE A 137 35.08 8.72 56.40
N GLU A 138 36.39 8.46 56.45
CA GLU A 138 37.16 8.78 57.65
C GLU A 138 37.50 10.28 57.61
N ASN A 139 37.26 10.93 58.75
CA ASN A 139 37.35 12.38 58.93
C ASN A 139 38.71 12.95 58.46
N GLY A 140 38.70 13.82 57.44
CA GLY A 140 39.90 14.50 56.99
C GLY A 140 39.57 15.60 55.97
N VAL A 141 39.74 16.85 56.40
CA VAL A 141 39.48 18.11 55.70
C VAL A 141 40.33 18.21 54.41
N ASP A 142 39.75 18.59 53.27
CA ASP A 142 40.18 19.79 52.53
C ASP A 142 39.37 20.07 51.26
N LYS A 143 39.14 21.37 51.06
CA LYS A 143 38.37 22.00 49.98
C LYS A 143 38.91 21.61 48.60
N ILE A 144 38.05 21.08 47.75
CA ILE A 144 38.14 21.30 46.30
C ILE A 144 36.78 21.81 45.82
N SER A 145 36.56 23.09 46.09
CA SER A 145 35.66 23.96 45.35
C SER A 145 36.42 24.50 44.13
N SER A 146 36.51 23.72 43.05
CA SER A 146 36.74 24.22 41.70
C SER A 146 36.60 23.07 40.70
N LEU A 147 35.95 23.37 39.57
CA LEU A 147 35.63 22.48 38.45
C LEU A 147 34.37 21.64 38.66
N LEU A 148 33.22 22.28 38.42
CA LEU A 148 32.22 21.83 37.44
C LEU A 148 31.10 22.89 37.39
N ASN A 149 31.38 24.02 36.74
CA ASN A 149 30.32 24.82 36.15
C ASN A 149 29.95 24.14 34.83
N PHE A 150 28.94 23.28 34.87
CA PHE A 150 28.12 23.00 33.70
C PHE A 150 26.72 23.52 34.05
N GLU A 151 26.38 24.69 33.50
CA GLU A 151 24.98 25.06 33.32
C GLU A 151 24.36 24.10 32.30
N PRO A 152 23.30 23.36 32.64
CA PRO A 152 22.36 22.88 31.65
C PRO A 152 21.35 24.00 31.44
N SER A 153 21.53 24.78 30.38
CA SER A 153 20.43 25.57 29.84
C SER A 153 19.33 24.63 29.36
N ASP A 154 18.22 24.64 30.10
CA ASP A 154 16.84 24.29 29.73
C ASP A 154 16.61 23.53 28.42
N LEU A 155 16.24 22.25 28.54
CA LEU A 155 15.30 21.59 27.63
C LEU A 155 13.97 21.42 28.36
N THR A 156 13.27 22.53 28.55
CA THR A 156 11.82 22.52 28.71
C THR A 156 11.21 22.81 27.35
N GLY A 157 10.28 21.98 26.89
CA GLY A 157 9.58 22.25 25.63
C GLY A 157 8.91 21.02 25.03
N ASN A 158 7.76 20.64 25.59
CA ASN A 158 6.72 19.97 24.82
C ASN A 158 6.24 20.94 23.74
N ASP A 159 6.90 21.00 22.59
CA ASP A 159 6.43 21.77 21.45
C ASP A 159 5.68 20.86 20.48
N VAL A 160 4.37 20.75 20.71
CA VAL A 160 3.43 20.47 19.63
C VAL A 160 3.52 21.68 18.70
N ASN A 161 4.26 21.53 17.61
CA ASN A 161 4.47 22.59 16.64
C ASN A 161 3.08 23.00 16.07
N PRO A 162 2.59 24.23 16.28
CA PRO A 162 1.23 24.64 15.90
C PRO A 162 1.01 24.70 14.38
N PHE A 163 2.06 24.43 13.59
CA PHE A 163 2.07 24.51 12.13
C PHE A 163 2.14 23.16 11.42
N GLY A 164 2.12 22.02 12.14
CA GLY A 164 2.14 20.69 11.51
C GLY A 164 3.44 20.35 10.75
N CYS A 165 4.50 21.15 10.94
CA CYS A 165 5.84 20.83 10.47
C CYS A 165 6.37 19.60 11.24
N PRO A 166 7.02 18.65 10.54
CA PRO A 166 7.66 17.51 11.19
C PRO A 166 8.69 17.96 12.22
N SER A 167 8.85 17.18 13.28
CA SER A 167 9.84 17.42 14.31
C SER A 167 11.26 17.15 13.78
N PRO A 168 12.28 17.90 14.27
CA PRO A 168 13.65 18.03 13.73
C PRO A 168 14.52 16.74 13.69
N SER A 169 13.92 15.57 13.91
CA SER A 169 14.57 14.28 13.99
C SER A 169 13.93 13.22 13.09
N SER A 170 13.00 13.60 12.20
CA SER A 170 12.28 12.63 11.38
C SER A 170 13.15 12.10 10.22
N PRO A 171 13.05 10.80 9.86
CA PRO A 171 13.73 10.25 8.69
C PRO A 171 13.36 10.95 7.37
N GLU A 172 12.15 11.51 7.28
CA GLU A 172 11.66 12.25 6.11
C GLU A 172 12.44 13.56 5.87
N GLU A 173 12.88 14.22 6.95
CA GLU A 173 13.71 15.42 6.86
C GLU A 173 15.08 15.11 6.26
N ARG A 174 15.71 13.99 6.66
CA ARG A 174 17.05 13.60 6.17
C ARG A 174 17.05 13.23 4.69
N ALA A 175 15.94 12.71 4.16
CA ALA A 175 15.82 12.38 2.74
C ALA A 175 15.69 13.65 1.87
N ASN A 176 14.97 14.67 2.33
CA ASN A 176 14.74 15.92 1.60
C ASN A 176 15.98 16.83 1.52
N CYS A 177 16.94 16.64 2.41
CA CYS A 177 18.20 17.36 2.43
C CYS A 177 19.14 17.09 1.24
N ARG A 178 18.90 16.05 0.45
CA ARG A 178 19.76 15.73 -0.71
C ARG A 178 19.56 16.69 -1.89
N TYR A 179 18.40 17.34 -1.99
CA TYR A 179 18.07 18.34 -3.02
C TYR A 179 17.08 19.38 -2.47
N PRO A 180 17.49 20.26 -1.53
CA PRO A 180 16.55 21.15 -0.87
C PRO A 180 16.04 22.22 -1.83
N VAL A 181 14.71 22.28 -2.03
CA VAL A 181 14.05 23.48 -2.52
C VAL A 181 14.00 24.45 -1.35
N LYS A 182 14.94 25.39 -1.34
CA LYS A 182 14.99 26.45 -0.33
C LYS A 182 13.81 27.39 -0.53
N CYS A 183 13.10 27.67 0.54
CA CYS A 183 11.97 28.59 0.57
C CYS A 183 12.24 29.69 1.61
N ARG A 184 11.61 30.85 1.45
CA ARG A 184 11.58 31.92 2.46
C ARG A 184 10.16 32.11 3.00
N SER A 185 9.15 31.70 2.23
CA SER A 185 7.74 31.71 2.63
C SER A 185 7.02 30.47 2.09
N ASN A 186 5.80 30.23 2.58
CA ASN A 186 4.95 29.13 2.10
C ASN A 186 4.58 29.27 0.60
N GLU A 187 4.63 30.48 0.04
CA GLU A 187 4.31 30.73 -1.37
C GLU A 187 5.41 30.23 -2.33
N ASP A 188 6.63 30.06 -1.82
CA ASP A 188 7.75 29.51 -2.58
C ASP A 188 7.65 27.99 -2.76
N CYS A 189 6.70 27.35 -2.09
CA CYS A 189 6.54 25.90 -2.08
C CYS A 189 5.50 25.44 -3.12
N PRO A 190 5.84 24.45 -3.97
CA PRO A 190 4.89 23.94 -4.94
C PRO A 190 3.86 23.03 -4.27
N TYR A 191 2.60 23.15 -4.71
CA TYR A 191 1.45 22.36 -4.25
C TYR A 191 1.12 22.58 -2.76
N ASP A 192 0.65 21.54 -2.05
CA ASP A 192 0.23 21.61 -0.64
C ASP A 192 1.40 21.54 0.37
N LYS A 193 2.58 22.02 -0.02
CA LYS A 193 3.79 22.02 0.81
C LYS A 193 3.90 23.33 1.58
N GLN A 194 4.45 23.27 2.79
CA GLN A 194 4.77 24.45 3.60
C GLN A 194 6.27 24.60 3.80
N CYS A 195 6.70 25.85 3.92
CA CYS A 195 8.08 26.19 4.20
C CYS A 195 8.32 26.03 5.70
N CYS A 196 9.08 24.99 6.07
CA CYS A 196 9.37 24.69 7.46
C CYS A 196 10.87 24.89 7.75
N PRO A 197 11.21 25.50 8.90
CA PRO A 197 12.60 25.56 9.37
C PRO A 197 13.01 24.17 9.88
N THR A 198 13.88 23.49 9.15
CA THR A 198 14.45 22.20 9.59
C THR A 198 15.83 22.44 10.21
N SER A 199 16.11 21.82 11.36
CA SER A 199 17.37 21.97 12.09
C SER A 199 18.59 21.51 11.29
N ILE A 200 18.38 20.62 10.31
CA ILE A 200 19.43 19.96 9.54
C ILE A 200 19.69 20.68 8.21
N CYS A 201 18.66 21.26 7.57
CA CYS A 201 18.74 21.73 6.18
C CYS A 201 18.27 23.17 5.94
N GLY A 202 17.93 23.89 7.01
CA GLY A 202 17.37 25.24 6.95
C GLY A 202 15.91 25.22 6.49
N GLU A 203 15.45 26.35 5.94
CA GLU A 203 14.08 26.53 5.45
C GLU A 203 13.85 25.72 4.16
N THR A 204 12.99 24.69 4.22
CA THR A 204 12.69 23.80 3.08
C THR A 204 11.20 23.46 2.99
N CYS A 205 10.73 23.18 1.77
CA CYS A 205 9.33 22.83 1.52
C CYS A 205 9.03 21.36 1.86
N VAL A 206 8.16 21.14 2.85
CA VAL A 206 7.77 19.80 3.33
C VAL A 206 6.25 19.59 3.25
N ASN A 207 5.82 18.33 3.16
CA ASN A 207 4.40 17.98 3.25
C ASN A 207 3.92 18.09 4.69
N LEU A 208 2.71 18.61 4.90
CA LEU A 208 2.07 18.61 6.20
C LEU A 208 1.65 17.20 6.60
N ILE A 209 2.04 16.77 7.80
CA ILE A 209 1.56 15.53 8.38
C ILE A 209 0.42 15.87 9.34
N PHE A 210 -0.82 15.65 8.88
CA PHE A 210 -1.97 15.73 9.76
C PHE A 210 -2.09 14.41 10.54
N THR A 211 -1.65 14.40 11.79
CA THR A 211 -1.94 13.32 12.74
C THR A 211 -3.37 13.46 13.28
N GLY A 212 -4.35 13.32 12.39
CA GLY A 212 -5.76 13.24 12.75
C GLY A 212 -6.25 11.80 12.63
N TYR A 213 -6.22 11.05 13.73
CA TYR A 213 -7.01 9.83 13.82
C TYR A 213 -8.50 10.23 13.84
N LYS A 214 -9.24 9.83 12.79
CA LYS A 214 -10.69 9.77 12.79
C LYS A 214 -11.11 8.32 12.61
#